data_AF-A0A2N7Q7G0-F1
#
_entry.id   AF-A0A2N7Q7G0-F1
#
_cell.length_a   1.000
_cell.length_b   1.000
_cell.length_c   1.000
_cell.angle_alpha   90.00
_cell.angle_beta   90.00
_cell.angle_gamma   90.00
#
_symmetry.space_group_name_H-M   'P 1'
#
loop_
_entity.id
_entity.type
_entity.pdbx_description
1 polymer ?
#
loop_
_entity_poly.entity_id
_entity_poly.type
_entity_poly.pdbx_seq_one_letter_code
_entity_poly.pdbx_strand_id
1 'polypeptide(L)'
;MRNLVYAFLIVVILYLTSVIYRDHVTPILIDFPVEELETSYQKEVNLYLVLFFSMKNCPPCVQQVVNCLNEVPENVQVIGIINEEELNFVDEIRAITGAKFPIKNLKKWKKYRPNYAPYSIWNRTRWQSIFYTRLHSLRGN
;
A
#
# COMPACT_ATOMS: atom_id res chain seq x y z
N MET A 1 -34.20 -29.55 -18.41
CA MET A 1 -33.19 -29.50 -17.33
C MET A 1 -31.77 -29.20 -17.83
N ARG A 2 -31.32 -29.69 -19.01
CA ARG A 2 -29.97 -29.40 -19.56
C ARG A 2 -29.63 -27.91 -19.63
N ASN A 3 -30.54 -27.04 -20.11
CA ASN A 3 -30.26 -25.60 -20.24
C ASN A 3 -30.05 -24.89 -18.90
N LEU A 4 -30.73 -25.34 -17.83
CA LEU A 4 -30.56 -24.83 -16.47
C LEU A 4 -29.20 -25.24 -15.89
N VAL A 5 -28.76 -26.46 -16.18
CA VAL A 5 -27.42 -26.96 -15.78
C VAL A 5 -26.31 -26.16 -16.47
N TYR A 6 -26.45 -25.84 -17.77
CA TYR A 6 -25.48 -25.01 -18.48
C TYR A 6 -25.44 -23.57 -17.95
N ALA A 7 -26.59 -22.96 -17.63
CA ALA A 7 -26.63 -21.63 -17.04
C ALA A 7 -25.93 -21.59 -15.66
N PHE A 8 -26.16 -22.61 -14.83
CA PHE A 8 -25.50 -22.72 -13.53
C PHE A 8 -23.99 -22.90 -13.66
N LEU A 9 -23.52 -23.72 -14.60
CA LEU A 9 -22.10 -23.90 -14.89
C LEU A 9 -21.41 -22.59 -15.29
N ILE A 10 -22.05 -21.78 -16.14
CA ILE A 10 -21.50 -20.47 -16.56
C ILE A 10 -21.35 -19.53 -15.35
N VAL A 11 -22.37 -19.48 -14.48
CA VAL A 11 -22.32 -18.64 -13.27
C VAL A 11 -21.22 -19.10 -12.32
N VAL A 12 -21.03 -20.41 -12.14
CA VAL A 12 -19.95 -20.96 -11.31
C VAL A 12 -18.58 -20.61 -11.90
N ILE A 13 -18.41 -20.73 -13.22
CA ILE A 13 -17.14 -20.37 -13.88
C ILE A 13 -16.85 -18.88 -13.71
N LEU A 14 -17.82 -18.00 -13.93
CA LEU A 14 -17.66 -16.55 -13.74
C LEU A 14 -17.36 -16.18 -12.28
N TYR A 15 -17.98 -16.88 -11.33
CA TYR A 15 -17.68 -16.70 -9.91
C TYR A 15 -16.24 -17.12 -9.58
N LEU A 16 -15.81 -18.30 -10.03
CA LEU A 16 -14.46 -18.80 -9.79
C LEU A 16 -13.39 -17.91 -10.43
N THR A 17 -13.60 -17.43 -11.65
CA THR A 17 -12.65 -16.49 -12.27
C THR A 17 -12.59 -15.15 -11.53
N SER A 18 -13.72 -14.66 -11.01
CA SER A 18 -13.75 -13.46 -10.16
C SER A 18 -12.99 -13.65 -8.85
N VAL A 19 -13.11 -14.81 -8.20
CA VAL A 19 -12.36 -15.13 -6.96
C VAL A 19 -10.86 -15.24 -7.24
N ILE A 20 -10.45 -15.98 -8.27
CA ILE A 20 -9.03 -16.12 -8.65
C ILE A 20 -8.43 -14.76 -9.05
N TYR A 21 -9.19 -13.94 -9.79
CA TYR A 21 -8.76 -12.59 -10.14
C TYR A 21 -8.54 -11.73 -8.90
N ARG A 22 -9.43 -11.85 -7.90
CA ARG A 22 -9.30 -11.12 -6.64
C ARG A 22 -8.05 -11.52 -5.85
N ASP A 23 -7.74 -12.82 -5.79
CA ASP A 23 -6.54 -13.35 -5.12
C ASP A 23 -5.24 -12.86 -5.77
N HIS A 24 -5.18 -12.79 -7.10
CA HIS A 24 -4.01 -12.27 -7.80
C HIS A 24 -3.84 -10.74 -7.69
N VAL A 25 -4.91 -10.00 -7.41
CA VAL A 25 -4.88 -8.53 -7.31
C VAL A 25 -4.54 -8.06 -5.90
N THR A 26 -4.77 -8.87 -4.87
CA THR A 26 -4.35 -8.54 -3.51
C THR A 26 -2.85 -8.79 -3.31
N PRO A 27 -2.06 -7.76 -2.95
CA PRO A 27 -0.63 -7.96 -2.70
C PRO A 27 -0.43 -8.92 -1.51
N ILE A 28 0.53 -9.83 -1.64
CA ILE A 28 0.91 -10.77 -0.57
C ILE A 28 1.72 -9.98 0.47
N LEU A 29 1.04 -9.43 1.47
CA LEU A 29 1.65 -8.63 2.54
C LEU A 29 2.10 -9.46 3.76
N ILE A 30 1.80 -10.76 3.75
CA ILE A 30 2.01 -11.67 4.90
C ILE A 30 3.50 -11.81 5.23
N ASP A 31 4.35 -11.83 4.21
CA ASP A 31 5.81 -11.96 4.36
C ASP A 31 6.53 -10.63 4.07
N PHE A 32 5.90 -9.51 4.39
CA PHE A 32 6.54 -8.21 4.15
C PHE A 32 7.77 -8.06 5.07
N PRO A 33 8.99 -7.88 4.53
CA PRO A 33 10.22 -7.92 5.31
C PRO A 33 10.41 -6.61 6.08
N VAL A 34 9.75 -6.49 7.22
CA VAL A 34 9.86 -5.30 8.10
C VAL A 34 11.26 -5.19 8.69
N GLU A 35 11.94 -6.32 8.93
CA GLU A 35 13.28 -6.36 9.52
C GLU A 35 14.34 -5.71 8.61
N GLU A 36 14.16 -5.76 7.28
CA GLU A 36 15.02 -5.05 6.33
C GLU A 36 14.85 -3.52 6.40
N LEU A 37 13.72 -3.05 6.93
CA LEU A 37 13.40 -1.63 7.08
C LEU A 37 13.81 -1.06 8.44
N GLU A 38 13.90 -1.91 9.47
CA GLU A 38 14.21 -1.57 10.86
C GLU A 38 15.67 -1.15 11.12
N THR A 39 16.60 -1.46 10.21
CA THR A 39 18.06 -1.38 10.42
C THR A 39 18.63 0.03 10.74
N SER A 40 17.80 1.07 10.88
CA SER A 40 18.24 2.46 11.02
C SER A 40 17.64 3.25 12.19
N TYR A 41 16.71 2.71 13.00
CA TYR A 41 16.05 3.51 14.05
C TYR A 41 16.03 2.80 15.41
N GLN A 42 16.56 3.49 16.43
CA GLN A 42 16.77 2.99 17.81
C GLN A 42 15.60 3.25 18.79
N LYS A 43 14.47 3.83 18.35
CA LYS A 43 13.31 4.07 19.23
C LYS A 43 12.42 2.82 19.25
N GLU A 44 11.79 2.53 20.39
CA GLU A 44 10.76 1.49 20.53
C GLU A 44 9.53 1.88 19.72
N VAL A 45 9.49 1.45 18.45
CA VAL A 45 8.37 1.68 17.56
C VAL A 45 7.38 0.52 17.70
N ASN A 46 6.11 0.84 17.98
CA ASN A 46 5.06 -0.17 18.11
C ASN A 46 4.36 -0.50 16.78
N LEU A 47 4.48 0.39 15.78
CA LEU A 47 3.69 0.37 14.54
C LEU A 47 4.51 0.85 13.34
N TYR A 48 4.55 0.03 12.29
CA TYR A 48 5.14 0.40 11.00
C TYR A 48 4.06 0.74 9.98
N LEU A 49 4.21 1.92 9.40
CA LEU A 49 3.40 2.46 8.33
C LEU A 49 4.25 2.53 7.06
N VAL A 50 3.91 1.74 6.05
CA VAL A 50 4.67 1.70 4.81
C VAL A 50 3.84 2.31 3.69
N LEU A 51 4.31 3.40 3.09
CA LEU A 51 3.65 4.06 1.98
C LEU A 51 4.37 3.74 0.66
N PHE A 52 3.64 3.16 -0.30
CA PHE A 52 4.14 2.93 -1.64
C PHE A 52 3.76 4.08 -2.57
N PHE A 53 4.75 4.73 -3.18
CA PHE A 53 4.53 5.84 -4.12
C PHE A 53 5.70 5.94 -5.12
N SER A 54 5.46 6.68 -6.20
CA SER A 54 6.37 6.89 -7.33
C SER A 54 6.18 8.31 -7.85
N MET A 55 7.15 8.85 -8.59
CA MET A 55 7.04 10.15 -9.26
C MET A 55 5.91 10.20 -10.30
N LYS A 56 5.53 9.03 -10.82
CA LYS A 56 4.41 8.90 -11.77
C LYS A 56 3.05 9.06 -11.09
N ASN A 57 3.00 8.98 -9.76
CA ASN A 57 1.76 9.23 -9.04
C ASN A 57 1.39 10.71 -9.08
N CYS A 58 0.08 10.99 -9.12
CA CYS A 58 -0.44 12.35 -9.10
C CYS A 58 0.04 13.09 -7.84
N PRO A 59 0.84 14.19 -7.97
CA PRO A 59 1.42 14.90 -6.84
C PRO A 59 0.41 15.34 -5.76
N PRO A 60 -0.72 16.00 -6.09
CA PRO A 60 -1.69 16.40 -5.06
C PRO A 60 -2.36 15.20 -4.36
N CYS A 61 -2.48 14.04 -5.01
CA CYS A 61 -3.04 12.83 -4.39
C CYS A 61 -2.08 12.24 -3.34
N VAL A 62 -0.78 12.25 -3.62
CA VAL A 62 0.24 11.74 -2.70
C VAL A 62 0.48 12.74 -1.56
N GLN A 63 0.52 14.03 -1.88
CA GLN A 63 0.80 15.09 -0.91
C GLN A 63 -0.20 15.12 0.25
N GLN A 64 -1.49 14.89 -0.01
CA GLN A 64 -2.51 14.79 1.04
C GLN A 64 -2.22 13.65 2.03
N VAL A 65 -1.88 12.48 1.50
CA VAL A 65 -1.54 11.31 2.33
C VAL A 65 -0.24 11.55 3.10
N VAL A 66 0.77 12.12 2.43
CA VAL A 66 2.07 12.45 3.03
C VAL A 66 1.93 13.47 4.16
N ASN A 67 1.09 14.50 3.99
CA ASN A 67 0.84 15.48 5.03
C ASN A 67 0.24 14.83 6.28
N CYS A 68 -0.75 13.94 6.12
CA CYS A 68 -1.29 13.19 7.26
C CYS A 68 -0.24 12.29 7.93
N LEU A 69 0.61 11.65 7.13
CA LEU A 69 1.68 10.77 7.63
C LEU A 69 2.86 11.53 8.23
N ASN A 70 3.02 12.82 7.96
CA ASN A 70 4.04 13.64 8.58
C ASN A 70 3.69 14.04 10.02
N GLU A 71 2.41 13.90 10.42
CA GLU A 71 1.88 14.30 11.73
C GLU A 71 1.55 13.10 12.64
N VAL A 72 1.97 11.88 12.26
CA VAL A 72 1.72 10.70 13.10
C VAL A 72 2.50 10.77 14.43
N PRO A 73 1.94 10.19 15.51
CA PRO A 73 2.57 10.20 16.82
C PRO A 73 3.88 9.39 16.84
N GLU A 74 4.76 9.71 17.80
CA GLU A 74 6.14 9.17 17.86
C GLU A 74 6.23 7.64 18.01
N ASN A 75 5.15 6.98 18.42
CA ASN A 75 5.05 5.53 18.54
C ASN A 75 4.78 4.82 17.19
N VAL A 76 4.62 5.58 16.11
CA VAL A 76 4.35 5.10 14.76
C VAL A 76 5.47 5.56 13.83
N GLN A 77 6.13 4.61 13.17
CA GLN A 77 7.16 4.90 12.18
C GLN A 77 6.60 4.78 10.78
N VAL A 78 6.67 5.88 10.03
CA VAL A 78 6.34 5.90 8.61
C VAL A 78 7.61 5.66 7.78
N ILE A 79 7.51 4.83 6.75
CA ILE A 79 8.55 4.58 5.78
C ILE A 79 7.96 4.68 4.39
N GLY A 80 8.56 5.53 3.56
CA GLY A 80 8.24 5.61 2.15
C GLY A 80 8.99 4.54 1.36
N ILE A 81 8.31 3.86 0.45
CA ILE A 81 8.92 2.90 -0.45
C ILE A 81 8.69 3.32 -1.90
N ILE A 82 9.79 3.45 -2.63
CA ILE A 82 9.85 3.85 -4.03
C ILE A 82 10.53 2.76 -4.88
N ASN A 83 10.40 2.86 -6.21
CA ASN A 83 11.08 1.95 -7.13
C ASN A 83 12.60 2.19 -7.13
N GLU A 84 13.39 1.20 -7.56
CA GLU A 84 14.86 1.29 -7.58
C GLU A 84 15.36 2.33 -8.56
N GLU A 85 14.69 2.42 -9.71
CA GLU A 85 14.91 3.45 -10.74
C GLU A 85 14.73 4.87 -10.18
N GLU A 86 13.89 5.03 -9.14
CA GLU A 86 13.54 6.31 -8.54
C GLU A 86 14.45 6.67 -7.36
N LEU A 87 15.36 5.78 -6.96
CA LEU A 87 16.23 5.99 -5.80
C LEU A 87 17.19 7.18 -5.97
N ASN A 88 17.58 7.46 -7.21
CA ASN A 88 18.41 8.63 -7.54
C ASN A 88 17.64 9.96 -7.45
N PHE A 89 16.31 9.91 -7.39
CA PHE A 89 15.43 11.08 -7.40
C PHE A 89 14.73 11.31 -6.04
N VAL A 90 15.26 10.71 -4.96
CA VAL A 90 14.67 10.80 -3.62
C VAL A 90 14.50 12.24 -3.15
N ASP A 91 15.49 13.09 -3.41
CA ASP A 91 15.43 14.50 -2.99
C ASP A 91 14.35 15.28 -3.75
N GLU A 92 14.19 15.00 -5.04
CA GLU A 92 13.14 15.61 -5.86
C GLU A 92 11.76 15.10 -5.46
N ILE A 93 11.62 13.79 -5.22
CA ILE A 93 10.41 13.18 -4.66
C ILE A 93 10.04 13.86 -3.35
N ARG A 94 11.02 14.08 -2.47
CA ARG A 94 10.81 14.75 -1.18
C ARG A 94 10.36 16.20 -1.37
N ALA A 95 10.96 16.93 -2.31
CA ALA A 95 10.59 18.31 -2.60
C ALA A 95 9.14 18.41 -3.13
N ILE A 96 8.73 17.48 -4.00
CA ILE A 96 7.38 17.45 -4.58
C ILE A 96 6.33 17.00 -3.56
N THR A 97 6.62 15.96 -2.79
CA THR A 97 5.65 15.32 -1.89
C THR A 97 5.61 15.92 -0.50
N GLY A 98 6.68 16.59 -0.06
CA GLY A 98 6.83 17.11 1.30
C GLY A 98 7.10 16.04 2.36
N ALA A 99 7.55 14.85 1.98
CA ALA A 99 7.75 13.73 2.91
C ALA A 99 8.89 13.97 3.91
N LYS A 100 8.58 13.98 5.21
CA LYS A 100 9.57 14.14 6.28
C LYS A 100 10.14 12.81 6.79
N PHE A 101 9.46 11.71 6.48
CA PHE A 101 9.85 10.36 6.87
C PHE A 101 10.92 9.75 5.96
N PRO A 102 11.66 8.71 6.41
CA PRO A 102 12.65 8.02 5.59
C PRO A 102 12.02 7.40 4.34
N ILE A 103 12.69 7.56 3.20
CA ILE A 103 12.31 6.93 1.93
C ILE A 103 13.38 5.89 1.61
N LYS A 104 12.96 4.65 1.33
CA LYS A 104 13.82 3.50 1.06
C LYS A 104 13.38 2.78 -0.21
N ASN A 105 14.28 1.97 -0.75
CA ASN A 105 13.94 0.96 -1.74
C ASN A 105 13.75 -0.40 -1.06
N LEU A 106 12.94 -1.27 -1.66
CA LEU A 106 12.86 -2.67 -1.30
C LEU A 106 13.33 -3.56 -2.45
N LYS A 107 14.30 -4.47 -2.21
CA LYS A 107 14.83 -5.38 -3.25
C LYS A 107 13.75 -6.21 -3.96
N LYS A 108 12.67 -6.55 -3.23
CA LYS A 108 11.51 -7.30 -3.75
C LYS A 108 10.29 -6.41 -3.97
N TRP A 109 10.48 -5.12 -4.27
CA TRP A 109 9.41 -4.13 -4.43
C TRP A 109 8.25 -4.63 -5.29
N LYS A 110 8.54 -5.21 -6.47
CA LYS A 110 7.50 -5.73 -7.40
C LYS A 110 6.60 -6.81 -6.79
N LYS A 111 7.08 -7.59 -5.82
CA LYS A 111 6.30 -8.65 -5.15
C LYS A 111 5.27 -8.07 -4.18
N TYR A 112 5.62 -6.99 -3.51
CA TYR A 112 4.82 -6.39 -2.44
C TYR A 112 4.05 -5.16 -2.88
N ARG A 113 4.40 -4.60 -4.05
CA ARG A 113 3.75 -3.40 -4.58
C ARG A 113 2.28 -3.70 -4.89
N PRO A 114 1.33 -2.96 -4.30
CA PRO A 114 -0.06 -3.00 -4.71
C PRO A 114 -0.24 -2.47 -6.14
N ASN A 115 -1.23 -3.01 -6.86
CA ASN A 115 -1.59 -2.55 -8.21
C ASN A 115 -2.09 -1.10 -8.24
N TYR A 116 -2.52 -0.56 -7.09
CA TYR A 116 -2.96 0.83 -6.94
C TYR A 116 -2.04 1.57 -5.98
N ALA A 117 -1.66 2.79 -6.34
CA ALA A 117 -0.85 3.69 -5.50
C ALA A 117 -1.50 5.09 -5.48
N PRO A 118 -1.50 5.81 -4.33
CA PRO A 118 -0.84 5.45 -3.07
C PRO A 118 -1.61 4.38 -2.26
N TYR A 119 -0.86 3.50 -1.60
CA TYR A 119 -1.40 2.48 -0.70
C TYR A 119 -0.52 2.39 0.55
N SER A 120 -1.14 2.27 1.71
CA SER A 120 -0.47 2.13 3.00
C SER A 120 -0.62 0.72 3.56
N ILE A 121 0.50 0.13 3.99
CA ILE A 121 0.53 -1.16 4.68
C ILE A 121 0.79 -0.87 6.15
N TRP A 122 -0.12 -1.37 7.00
CA TRP A 122 0.06 -1.41 8.44
C TRP A 122 0.55 -2.80 8.83
N ASN A 123 1.74 -2.90 9.42
CA ASN A 123 2.18 -4.15 10.04
C ASN A 123 2.16 -3.97 11.57
N ARG A 124 1.33 -4.78 12.24
CA ARG A 124 1.20 -4.87 13.70
C ARG A 124 1.34 -6.32 14.14
N THR A 125 2.31 -7.07 13.60
CA THR A 125 2.78 -8.41 14.02
C THR A 125 1.76 -9.56 14.22
N ARG A 126 0.45 -9.33 14.12
CA ARG A 126 -0.64 -10.31 14.07
C ARG A 126 -1.94 -9.52 13.97
N TRP A 127 -2.85 -9.99 13.13
CA TRP A 127 -4.15 -9.41 12.75
C TRP A 127 -4.14 -8.59 11.47
N GLN A 128 -4.52 -9.29 10.39
CA GLN A 128 -5.03 -8.70 9.16
C GLN A 128 -6.23 -7.80 9.51
N SER A 129 -6.16 -6.52 9.15
CA SER A 129 -7.36 -5.75 8.84
C SER A 129 -7.02 -4.62 7.88
N ILE A 130 -7.52 -4.82 6.66
CA ILE A 130 -7.56 -3.90 5.52
C ILE A 130 -8.44 -2.70 5.89
N PHE A 131 -7.90 -1.48 5.85
CA PHE A 131 -8.74 -0.28 5.85
C PHE A 131 -8.91 0.23 4.41
N TYR A 132 -10.11 0.04 3.88
CA TYR A 132 -10.65 0.76 2.75
C TYR A 132 -11.13 2.12 3.28
N THR A 133 -10.31 3.17 3.19
CA THR A 133 -10.81 4.51 3.51
C THR A 133 -11.72 4.98 2.38
N ARG A 134 -13.02 4.83 2.64
CA ARG A 134 -14.15 5.33 1.88
C ARG A 134 -14.05 6.86 1.77
N LEU A 135 -13.43 7.38 0.71
CA LEU A 135 -13.48 8.79 0.29
C LEU A 135 -14.84 9.13 -0.35
N HIS A 136 -15.93 8.85 0.38
CA HIS A 136 -17.29 9.23 0.03
C HIS A 136 -18.00 9.75 1.30
N SER A 137 -17.49 10.83 1.90
CA SER A 137 -18.21 11.59 2.93
C SER A 137 -17.59 12.96 3.22
N LEU A 138 -17.37 13.79 2.19
CA LEU A 138 -17.25 15.24 2.35
C LEU A 138 -17.89 15.94 1.13
N ARG A 139 -19.19 15.71 0.96
CA ARG A 139 -20.09 16.60 0.21
C ARG A 139 -21.40 16.64 0.99
N GLY A 140 -21.38 17.45 2.03
CA GLY A 140 -22.44 17.62 3.02
C GLY A 140 -22.15 18.87 3.82
N ASN A 141 -22.14 20.01 3.13
CA ASN A 141 -22.56 21.34 3.55
C ASN A 141 -22.44 22.28 2.36
#